data_AF-D8THI4-F1
#
_entry.id   AF-D8THI4-F1
#
_cell.length_a   1.000
_cell.length_b   1.000
_cell.length_c   1.000
_cell.angle_alpha   90.00
_cell.angle_beta   90.00
_cell.angle_gamma   90.00
#
_symmetry.space_group_name_H-M   'P 1'
#
loop_
_entity.id
_entity.type
_entity.pdbx_description
1 polymer ?
#
loop_
_entity_poly.entity_id
_entity_poly.type
_entity_poly.pdbx_seq_one_letter_code
_entity_poly.pdbx_strand_id
1 'polypeptide(L)'
;MDQNAPARKRTGPGPTPLNLRPRVNFGKLDIASLRRYSRVHKLVGVPQTATKDQLVAAVTRHFAAQVVNDELKVIAAFVTAVQRRQSLAQQPGRK
;
A
#
# COMPACT_ATOMS: atom_id res chain seq x y z
N MET A 1 -57.68 -24.04 18.23
CA MET A 1 -56.29 -23.60 18.43
C MET A 1 -55.57 -23.89 17.12
N ASP A 2 -55.40 -22.91 16.23
CA ASP A 2 -54.40 -22.99 15.15
C ASP A 2 -54.09 -21.55 14.70
N GLN A 3 -52.91 -21.07 15.11
CA GLN A 3 -52.43 -19.73 14.83
C GLN A 3 -51.74 -19.72 13.46
N ASN A 4 -52.33 -19.02 12.49
CA ASN A 4 -51.68 -18.67 11.23
C ASN A 4 -50.78 -17.45 11.45
N ALA A 5 -49.46 -17.61 11.39
CA ALA A 5 -48.49 -16.52 11.49
C ALA A 5 -47.86 -16.25 10.11
N PRO A 6 -47.77 -14.98 9.65
CA PRO A 6 -47.17 -14.69 8.35
C PRO A 6 -45.65 -14.80 8.39
N ALA A 7 -45.09 -15.42 7.34
CA ALA A 7 -43.67 -15.57 7.11
C ALA A 7 -42.93 -14.22 7.11
N ARG A 8 -42.15 -13.97 8.15
CA ARG A 8 -41.26 -12.80 8.24
C ARG A 8 -40.14 -12.97 7.22
N LYS A 9 -40.28 -12.30 6.07
CA LYS A 9 -39.24 -12.19 5.03
C LYS A 9 -37.95 -11.73 5.70
N ARG A 10 -36.98 -12.64 5.82
CA ARG A 10 -35.63 -12.33 6.30
C ARG A 10 -35.01 -11.39 5.26
N THR A 11 -34.96 -10.10 5.58
CA THR A 11 -34.16 -9.11 4.88
C THR A 11 -32.72 -9.60 4.86
N GLY A 12 -32.20 -9.92 3.68
CA GLY A 12 -30.79 -10.22 3.48
C GLY A 12 -29.91 -9.06 3.96
N PRO A 13 -28.64 -9.30 4.29
CA PRO A 13 -27.73 -8.21 4.65
C PRO A 13 -27.72 -7.22 3.50
N GLY A 14 -28.09 -5.97 3.79
CA GLY A 14 -28.05 -4.89 2.81
C GLY A 14 -26.65 -4.77 2.19
N PRO A 15 -26.53 -4.15 1.00
CA PRO A 15 -25.23 -3.97 0.36
C PRO A 15 -24.31 -3.26 1.34
N THR A 16 -23.30 -3.99 1.84
CA THR A 16 -22.21 -3.41 2.61
C THR A 16 -21.70 -2.21 1.83
N PRO A 17 -21.60 -1.01 2.45
CA PRO A 17 -21.05 0.15 1.76
C PRO A 17 -19.71 -0.28 1.20
N LEU A 18 -19.59 -0.24 -0.13
CA LEU A 18 -18.34 -0.55 -0.83
C LEU A 18 -17.28 0.31 -0.15
N ASN A 19 -16.29 -0.33 0.44
CA ASN A 19 -15.26 0.37 1.19
C ASN A 19 -14.44 1.20 0.18
N LEU A 20 -14.87 2.44 -0.06
CA LEU A 20 -14.30 3.38 -1.05
C LEU A 20 -12.95 3.95 -0.59
N ARG A 21 -12.29 3.33 0.39
CA ARG A 21 -10.96 3.78 0.83
C ARG A 21 -9.97 3.61 -0.34
N PRO A 22 -9.28 4.69 -0.74
CA PRO A 22 -8.23 4.60 -1.75
C PRO A 22 -7.21 3.54 -1.35
N ARG A 23 -7.04 2.51 -2.19
CA ARG A 23 -6.06 1.44 -1.98
C ARG A 23 -4.86 1.65 -2.89
N VAL A 24 -3.67 1.61 -2.30
CA VAL A 24 -2.42 1.64 -3.07
C VAL A 24 -2.31 0.35 -3.89
N ASN A 25 -2.13 0.50 -5.21
CA ASN A 25 -1.96 -0.64 -6.13
C ASN A 25 -0.49 -0.82 -6.49
N PHE A 26 0.17 -1.80 -5.85
CA PHE A 26 1.57 -2.14 -6.11
C PHE A 26 1.80 -2.88 -7.43
N GLY A 27 0.76 -3.42 -8.08
CA GLY A 27 0.87 -4.07 -9.40
C GLY A 27 1.25 -3.10 -10.51
N LYS A 28 1.01 -1.81 -10.31
CA LYS A 28 1.42 -0.72 -11.22
C LYS A 28 2.92 -0.42 -11.16
N LEU A 29 3.64 -0.90 -10.13
CA LEU A 29 5.08 -0.72 -10.03
C LEU A 29 5.82 -1.72 -10.91
N ASP A 30 6.98 -1.31 -11.40
CA ASP A 30 7.92 -2.18 -12.09
C ASP A 30 8.66 -3.11 -11.09
N ILE A 31 9.25 -4.17 -11.62
CA ILE A 31 9.94 -5.18 -10.80
C ILE A 31 11.14 -4.58 -10.05
N ALA A 32 11.85 -3.58 -10.63
CA ALA A 32 13.00 -2.98 -9.98
C ALA A 32 12.58 -2.15 -8.76
N SER A 33 11.48 -1.40 -8.85
CA SER A 33 10.90 -0.68 -7.70
C SER A 33 10.45 -1.64 -6.59
N LEU A 34 9.77 -2.74 -6.93
CA LEU A 34 9.33 -3.74 -5.95
C LEU A 34 10.52 -4.43 -5.24
N ARG A 35 11.59 -4.74 -5.99
CA ARG A 35 12.83 -5.30 -5.42
C ARG A 35 13.57 -4.28 -4.56
N ARG A 36 13.60 -3.01 -4.97
CA ARG A 36 14.18 -1.93 -4.17
C ARG A 36 13.45 -1.81 -2.83
N TYR A 37 12.12 -1.81 -2.84
CA TYR A 37 11.32 -1.80 -1.61
C TYR A 37 11.67 -3.00 -0.73
N SER A 38 11.68 -4.20 -1.31
CA SER A 38 12.01 -5.44 -0.59
C SER A 38 13.38 -5.39 0.08
N ARG A 39 14.39 -4.82 -0.60
CA ARG A 39 15.75 -4.66 -0.07
C ARG A 39 15.82 -3.62 1.05
N VAL A 40 15.21 -2.45 0.85
CA VAL A 40 15.25 -1.34 1.84
C VAL A 40 14.55 -1.75 3.13
N HIS A 41 13.41 -2.42 3.03
CA HIS A 41 12.63 -2.88 4.17
C HIS A 41 12.98 -4.29 4.64
N LYS A 42 14.01 -4.91 4.07
CA LYS A 42 14.51 -6.25 4.44
C LYS A 42 13.39 -7.30 4.53
N LEU A 43 12.53 -7.35 3.51
CA LEU A 43 11.42 -8.31 3.46
C LEU A 43 11.97 -9.75 3.50
N VAL A 44 11.61 -10.49 4.52
CA VAL A 44 11.99 -11.90 4.68
C VAL A 44 11.12 -12.77 3.77
N GLY A 45 11.74 -13.77 3.13
CA GLY A 45 11.02 -14.77 2.33
C GLY A 45 10.72 -14.37 0.88
N VAL A 46 11.37 -13.32 0.36
CA VAL A 46 11.31 -12.98 -1.07
C VAL A 46 12.57 -13.53 -1.77
N PRO A 47 12.50 -14.67 -2.47
CA PRO A 47 13.65 -15.22 -3.17
C PRO A 47 14.10 -14.30 -4.32
N GLN A 48 15.36 -14.42 -4.74
CA GLN A 48 15.85 -13.66 -5.88
C GLN A 48 15.09 -14.00 -7.17
N THR A 49 14.54 -15.20 -7.28
CA THR A 49 13.73 -15.67 -8.42
C THR A 49 12.25 -15.31 -8.30
N ALA A 50 11.86 -14.52 -7.29
CA ALA A 50 10.46 -14.15 -7.07
C ALA A 50 9.84 -13.47 -8.29
N THR A 51 8.63 -13.89 -8.64
CA THR A 51 7.85 -13.31 -9.73
C THR A 51 7.29 -11.93 -9.32
N LYS A 52 6.80 -11.17 -10.30
CA LYS A 52 6.17 -9.85 -10.03
C LYS A 52 5.02 -9.97 -9.03
N ASP A 53 4.16 -10.97 -9.19
CA ASP A 53 2.99 -11.15 -8.31
C ASP A 53 3.38 -11.52 -6.88
N GLN A 54 4.40 -12.35 -6.71
CA GLN A 54 4.95 -12.69 -5.40
C GLN A 54 5.53 -11.46 -4.71
N LEU A 55 6.26 -10.61 -5.45
CA LEU A 55 6.77 -9.34 -4.95
C LEU A 55 5.62 -8.40 -4.54
N VAL A 56 4.60 -8.26 -5.39
CA VAL A 56 3.41 -7.43 -5.09
C VAL A 56 2.73 -7.91 -3.82
N ALA A 57 2.50 -9.21 -3.67
CA ALA A 57 1.85 -9.78 -2.50
C ALA A 57 2.67 -9.53 -1.22
N ALA A 58 3.98 -9.75 -1.26
CA ALA A 58 4.88 -9.54 -0.13
C ALA A 58 4.94 -8.05 0.28
N VAL A 59 5.10 -7.15 -0.70
CA VAL A 59 5.13 -5.69 -0.47
C VAL A 59 3.80 -5.20 0.08
N THR A 60 2.67 -5.66 -0.47
CA THR A 60 1.33 -5.28 0.00
C THR A 60 1.13 -5.65 1.46
N ARG A 61 1.48 -6.89 1.83
CA ARG A 61 1.37 -7.38 3.20
C ARG A 61 2.25 -6.58 4.15
N HIS A 62 3.50 -6.35 3.78
CA HIS A 62 4.44 -5.59 4.59
C HIS A 62 3.98 -4.14 4.78
N PHE A 63 3.60 -3.47 3.69
CA PHE A 63 3.14 -2.09 3.72
C PHE A 63 1.90 -1.90 4.59
N ALA A 64 0.93 -2.82 4.52
CA ALA A 64 -0.28 -2.76 5.35
C ALA A 64 0.02 -2.92 6.86
N ALA A 65 1.13 -3.57 7.21
CA ALA A 65 1.57 -3.74 8.59
C ALA A 65 2.52 -2.62 9.08
N GLN A 66 2.92 -1.69 8.22
CA GLN A 66 3.77 -0.57 8.62
C GLN A 66 2.98 0.42 9.47
N VAL A 67 3.55 0.78 10.62
CA VAL A 67 3.03 1.84 11.48
C VAL A 67 3.96 3.04 11.40
N VAL A 68 3.40 4.21 11.15
CA VAL A 68 4.14 5.48 11.18
C VAL A 68 3.96 6.09 12.56
N ASN A 69 4.99 5.99 13.39
CA ASN A 69 4.93 6.43 14.78
C ASN A 69 5.03 7.96 14.93
N ASP A 70 5.67 8.63 13.98
CA ASP A 70 5.91 10.08 14.00
C ASP A 70 5.65 10.65 12.60
N GLU A 71 4.43 11.14 12.41
CA GLU A 71 3.96 11.68 11.13
C GLU A 71 4.72 12.96 10.76
N LEU A 72 4.92 13.88 11.72
CA LEU A 72 5.58 15.16 11.49
C LEU A 72 7.03 14.96 11.01
N LYS A 73 7.76 14.04 11.64
CA LYS A 73 9.12 13.70 11.22
C LYS A 73 9.17 13.13 9.81
N VAL A 74 8.23 12.25 9.45
CA VAL A 74 8.18 11.66 8.11
C VAL A 74 7.87 12.71 7.05
N ILE A 75 6.91 13.61 7.31
CA ILE A 75 6.58 14.71 6.40
C ILE A 75 7.78 15.66 6.24
N ALA A 76 8.41 16.06 7.34
CA ALA A 76 9.59 16.93 7.28
C ALA A 76 10.73 16.30 6.47
N ALA A 77 11.04 15.03 6.74
CA ALA A 77 12.06 14.29 6.00
C ALA A 77 11.73 14.18 4.50
N PHE A 78 10.46 13.96 4.15
CA PHE A 78 10.01 13.93 2.75
C PHE A 78 10.23 15.28 2.07
N VAL A 79 9.80 16.38 2.68
CA VAL A 79 9.97 17.74 2.13
C VAL A 79 11.45 18.07 1.93
N THR A 80 12.29 17.80 2.92
CA THR A 80 13.75 18.01 2.82
C THR A 80 14.35 17.18 1.68
N ALA A 81 13.96 15.92 1.51
CA ALA A 81 14.44 15.07 0.44
C ALA A 81 14.02 15.58 -0.96
N VAL A 82 12.79 16.08 -1.09
CA VAL A 82 12.30 16.68 -2.34
C VAL A 82 13.08 17.94 -2.69
N GLN A 83 13.27 18.86 -1.73
CA GLN A 83 14.04 20.09 -1.92
C GLN A 83 15.48 19.79 -2.35
N ARG A 84 16.14 18.82 -1.69
CA ARG A 84 17.49 18.37 -2.07
C ARG A 84 17.54 17.81 -3.49
N ARG A 85 16.52 17.03 -3.89
CA ARG A 85 16.47 16.48 -5.25
C ARG A 85 16.29 17.57 -6.29
N GLN A 86 15.47 18.58 -6.01
CA GLN A 86 15.26 19.72 -6.90
C GLN A 86 16.51 20.60 -7.03
N SER A 87 17.25 20.83 -5.94
CA SER A 87 18.49 21.60 -6.00
C SER A 87 19.60 20.86 -6.75
N LEU A 88 19.66 19.53 -6.65
CA LEU A 88 20.56 18.71 -7.45
C LEU A 88 20.16 18.67 -8.93
N ALA A 89 18.87 18.61 -9.24
CA ALA A 89 18.37 18.65 -10.62
C ALA A 89 18.58 20.02 -11.29
N GLN A 90 18.66 21.10 -10.51
CA GLN A 90 18.94 22.46 -10.97
C GLN A 90 20.44 22.79 -11.06
N GLN A 91 21.35 21.83 -10.90
CA GLN A 91 22.76 22.03 -11.23
C GLN A 91 23.04 21.57 -12.68
N PRO A 92 22.96 22.46 -13.68
CA PRO A 92 23.64 22.21 -14.95
C PRO A 92 25.14 22.28 -14.67
N GLY A 93 25.87 21.27 -15.13
CA GLY A 93 27.33 21.06 -14.99
C GLY A 93 28.15 22.18 -14.36
N ARG A 94 28.70 21.93 -13.17
CA ARG A 94 29.97 22.56 -12.80
C ARG A 94 31.08 21.84 -13.56
N LYS A 95 31.67 22.61 -14.48
CA LYS A 95 32.88 22.30 -15.25
C LYS A 95 34.02 21.83 -14.37
#